data_AF-R0KUB1-F1
#
_entry.id   AF-R0KUB1-F1
#
_cell.length_a   1.000
_cell.length_b   1.000
_cell.length_c   1.000
_cell.angle_alpha   90.00
_cell.angle_beta   90.00
_cell.angle_gamma   90.00
#
_symmetry.space_group_name_H-M   'P 1'
#
loop_
_entity.id
_entity.type
_entity.pdbx_description
1 polymer ?
#
loop_
_entity_poly.entity_id
_entity_poly.type
_entity_poly.pdbx_seq_one_letter_code
_entity_poly.pdbx_strand_id
1 'polypeptide(L)'
;RQLGCGMAVSVPGKAHFGQGHAPIWLDEVNCTGTEGAITECRLEPWGEHNCNHNEDASVVCSVCSLHTCCSPLCMMPLQAAVLGRYLLIYPFPSLEPTELRLVNGPNRCAGRVEVLHHQQWGSVCDNHWDMEDA
;
A
#
# COMPACT_ATOMS: atom_id res chain seq x y z
N ARG A 1 -3.74 -2.91 4.97
CA ARG A 1 -4.03 -4.40 4.89
C ARG A 1 -3.16 -5.20 3.90
N GLN A 2 -2.76 -4.59 2.77
CA GLN A 2 -2.02 -5.20 1.64
C GLN A 2 -0.76 -5.99 2.02
N LEU A 3 0.00 -5.54 3.04
CA LEU A 3 1.24 -6.19 3.50
C LEU A 3 1.05 -7.36 4.49
N GLY A 4 -0.19 -7.72 4.83
CA GLY A 4 -0.47 -8.74 5.85
C GLY A 4 -0.09 -8.32 7.28
N CYS A 5 0.11 -7.02 7.50
CA CYS A 5 0.48 -6.46 8.80
C CYS A 5 -0.72 -6.14 9.72
N GLY A 6 -1.89 -6.76 9.50
CA GLY A 6 -3.10 -6.46 10.27
C GLY A 6 -3.67 -5.08 9.97
N MET A 7 -4.32 -4.47 10.97
CA MET A 7 -4.92 -3.13 10.91
C MET A 7 -3.89 -2.06 11.29
N ALA A 8 -4.02 -0.85 10.72
CA ALA A 8 -3.31 0.33 11.18
C ALA A 8 -3.65 0.66 12.65
N VAL A 9 -2.65 1.02 13.43
CA VAL A 9 -2.77 1.42 14.84
C VAL A 9 -2.39 2.90 15.01
N SER A 10 -1.54 3.42 14.13
CA SER A 10 -1.17 4.83 14.07
C SER A 10 -0.74 5.20 12.65
N VAL A 11 -1.06 6.42 12.24
CA VAL A 11 -0.68 6.99 10.93
C VAL A 11 0.10 8.30 11.16
N PRO A 12 1.36 8.20 11.59
CA PRO A 12 2.14 9.39 11.84
C PRO A 12 2.48 10.09 10.52
N GLY A 13 2.27 11.40 10.45
CA GLY A 13 2.70 12.24 9.34
C GLY A 13 4.10 12.81 9.55
N LYS A 14 4.40 13.85 8.79
CA LYS A 14 5.57 14.71 8.91
C LYS A 14 6.92 13.99 8.81
N ALA A 15 7.02 13.01 7.91
CA ALA A 15 8.21 12.20 7.72
C ALA A 15 8.70 11.54 9.04
N HIS A 16 7.78 11.00 9.84
CA HIS A 16 8.08 10.42 11.15
C HIS A 16 9.19 9.34 11.12
N PHE A 17 9.23 8.50 10.08
CA PHE A 17 10.31 7.51 9.86
C PHE A 17 11.43 8.04 8.94
N GLY A 18 11.60 9.35 8.90
CA GLY A 18 12.56 10.05 8.06
C GLY A 18 12.02 10.31 6.65
N GLN A 19 12.71 11.23 5.99
CA GLN A 19 12.38 11.72 4.66
C GLN A 19 12.79 10.73 3.57
N GLY A 20 11.93 10.61 2.56
CA GLY A 20 12.21 10.06 1.26
C GLY A 20 13.19 10.96 0.48
N HIS A 21 13.71 10.40 -0.60
CA HIS A 21 14.68 11.06 -1.49
C HIS A 21 14.30 10.89 -2.97
N ALA A 22 13.32 10.03 -3.24
CA ALA A 22 12.81 9.71 -4.56
C ALA A 22 11.49 10.48 -4.78
N PRO A 23 10.84 10.42 -5.95
CA PRO A 23 9.59 11.16 -6.18
C PRO A 23 8.51 10.86 -5.13
N ILE A 24 7.62 11.81 -4.88
CA ILE A 24 6.38 11.56 -4.15
C ILE A 24 5.36 11.13 -5.21
N TRP A 25 4.87 9.90 -5.11
CA TRP A 25 4.02 9.33 -6.16
C TRP A 25 2.54 9.59 -5.95
N LEU A 26 2.10 9.58 -4.70
CA LEU A 26 0.70 9.66 -4.33
C LEU A 26 0.48 10.86 -3.40
N ASP A 27 -0.61 11.57 -3.63
CA ASP A 27 -1.10 12.69 -2.83
C ASP A 27 -2.63 12.61 -2.75
N GLU A 28 -3.20 13.22 -1.70
CA GLU A 28 -4.64 13.23 -1.42
C GLU A 28 -5.27 11.82 -1.50
N VAL A 29 -4.61 10.85 -0.87
CA VAL A 29 -5.12 9.48 -0.79
C VAL A 29 -6.43 9.49 0.00
N ASN A 30 -7.46 8.89 -0.57
CA ASN A 30 -8.77 8.83 0.06
C ASN A 30 -9.40 7.46 -0.19
N CYS A 31 -9.15 6.57 0.77
CA CYS A 31 -9.68 5.21 0.80
C CYS A 31 -11.01 5.15 1.58
N THR A 32 -11.86 4.21 1.21
CA THR A 32 -13.07 3.87 1.97
C THR A 32 -12.81 2.81 3.05
N GLY A 33 -11.64 2.16 3.01
CA GLY A 33 -11.22 1.08 3.90
C GLY A 33 -11.64 -0.32 3.42
N THR A 34 -12.22 -0.42 2.21
CA THR A 34 -12.66 -1.70 1.62
C THR A 34 -11.75 -2.19 0.49
N GLU A 35 -10.85 -1.32 0.03
CA GLU A 35 -9.92 -1.53 -1.06
C GLU A 35 -8.90 -2.64 -0.75
N GLY A 36 -8.42 -3.31 -1.79
CA GLY A 36 -7.38 -4.34 -1.68
C GLY A 36 -5.97 -3.77 -1.68
N ALA A 37 -5.80 -2.61 -2.33
CA ALA A 37 -4.53 -1.92 -2.48
C ALA A 37 -4.72 -0.39 -2.46
N ILE A 38 -3.69 0.34 -2.02
CA ILE A 38 -3.71 1.81 -1.96
C ILE A 38 -3.99 2.47 -3.32
N THR A 39 -3.61 1.81 -4.41
CA THR A 39 -3.79 2.29 -5.78
C THR A 39 -5.22 2.15 -6.31
N GLU A 40 -6.09 1.47 -5.58
CA GLU A 40 -7.52 1.35 -5.89
C GLU A 40 -8.35 2.47 -5.25
N CYS A 41 -7.75 3.20 -4.30
CA CYS A 41 -8.40 4.32 -3.64
C CYS A 41 -8.57 5.50 -4.60
N ARG A 42 -9.35 6.49 -4.18
CA ARG A 42 -9.39 7.75 -4.90
C ARG A 42 -8.06 8.48 -4.68
N LEU A 43 -7.42 8.86 -5.78
CA LEU A 43 -6.08 9.44 -5.82
C LEU A 43 -6.05 10.60 -6.82
N GLU A 44 -5.18 11.57 -6.57
CA GLU A 44 -4.73 12.50 -7.61
C GLU A 44 -3.85 11.78 -8.65
N PRO A 45 -3.62 12.37 -9.84
CA PRO A 45 -2.73 11.80 -10.83
C PRO A 45 -1.33 11.53 -10.27
N TRP A 46 -0.74 10.40 -10.66
CA TRP A 46 0.58 9.97 -10.19
C TRP A 46 1.65 11.06 -10.38
N GLY A 47 2.32 11.41 -9.29
CA GLY A 47 3.39 12.42 -9.28
C GLY A 47 2.90 13.88 -9.35
N GLU A 48 1.59 14.13 -9.38
CA GLU A 48 1.03 15.45 -9.16
C GLU A 48 0.78 15.64 -7.66
N HIS A 49 1.59 16.49 -7.04
CA HIS A 49 1.52 16.80 -5.61
C HIS A 49 2.06 18.20 -5.34
N ASN A 50 1.66 18.81 -4.22
CA ASN A 50 2.27 20.04 -3.72
C ASN A 50 3.19 19.80 -2.50
N CYS A 51 3.35 18.54 -2.11
CA CYS A 51 4.09 18.14 -0.92
C CYS A 51 5.60 18.19 -1.11
N ASN A 52 6.31 18.29 0.02
CA ASN A 52 7.74 18.04 0.12
C ASN A 52 8.02 16.82 1.00
N HIS A 53 9.26 16.32 1.04
CA HIS A 53 9.56 15.10 1.81
C HIS A 53 9.37 15.21 3.31
N ASN A 54 9.21 16.41 3.88
CA ASN A 54 8.81 16.54 5.29
C ASN A 54 7.35 16.15 5.51
N GLU A 55 6.59 15.89 4.46
CA GLU A 55 5.18 15.48 4.44
C GLU A 55 5.05 14.03 4.00
N ASP A 56 6.13 13.24 4.07
CA ASP A 56 6.03 11.82 3.74
C ASP A 56 5.20 11.06 4.79
N ALA A 57 4.17 10.38 4.31
CA ALA A 57 3.26 9.56 5.08
C ALA A 57 3.94 8.32 5.66
N SER A 58 3.46 7.90 6.82
CA SER A 58 3.94 6.74 7.53
C SER A 58 2.79 5.99 8.19
N VAL A 59 3.03 4.70 8.46
CA VAL A 59 2.06 3.85 9.14
C VAL A 59 2.76 2.99 10.19
N VAL A 60 2.06 2.74 11.29
CA VAL A 60 2.36 1.71 12.27
C VAL A 60 1.16 0.79 12.34
N CYS A 61 1.33 -0.44 11.90
CA CYS A 61 0.29 -1.46 11.96
C CYS A 61 0.39 -2.29 13.24
N SER A 62 -0.71 -2.93 13.58
CA SER A 62 -0.78 -3.93 14.63
C SER A 62 0.15 -5.08 14.30
N VAL A 63 1.02 -5.47 15.23
CA VAL A 63 1.80 -6.70 15.05
C VAL A 63 0.77 -7.83 15.02
N CYS A 64 0.70 -8.57 13.92
CA CYS A 64 -0.22 -9.70 13.79
C CYS A 64 0.06 -10.67 14.94
N SER A 65 -0.74 -10.57 16.01
CA SER A 65 -0.49 -11.27 17.26
C SER A 65 -0.93 -12.72 17.09
N LEU A 66 0.02 -13.57 16.69
CA LEU A 66 0.11 -15.03 16.80
C LEU A 66 -1.11 -15.95 16.63
N HIS A 67 -2.35 -15.52 16.35
CA HIS A 67 -3.49 -16.44 16.21
C HIS A 67 -4.70 -15.96 15.39
N THR A 68 -4.59 -14.91 14.58
CA THR A 68 -5.62 -14.61 13.57
C THR A 68 -4.98 -14.20 12.25
N CYS A 69 -4.58 -15.22 11.49
CA CYS A 69 -4.26 -15.24 10.06
C CYS A 69 -3.66 -13.96 9.42
N CYS A 70 -2.34 -13.79 9.57
CA CYS A 70 -1.45 -13.37 8.48
C CYS A 70 -1.11 -14.60 7.60
N SER A 71 -2.13 -15.35 7.18
CA SER A 71 -1.96 -16.49 6.27
C SER A 71 -2.13 -15.97 4.84
N PRO A 72 -1.18 -16.21 3.91
CA PRO A 72 -1.33 -15.87 2.49
C PRO A 72 -2.50 -16.61 1.81
N LEU A 73 -3.18 -17.51 2.52
CA LEU A 73 -4.38 -18.23 2.08
C LEU A 73 -5.68 -17.41 2.13
N CYS A 74 -5.70 -16.23 2.77
CA CYS A 74 -6.88 -15.35 2.80
C CYS A 74 -6.89 -14.30 1.66
N MET A 75 -5.77 -14.13 0.94
CA MET A 75 -5.60 -13.09 -0.09
C MET A 75 -5.80 -13.62 -1.52
N MET A 76 -6.33 -14.83 -1.71
CA MET A 76 -6.63 -15.33 -3.05
C MET A 76 -8.07 -14.96 -3.43
N PRO A 77 -8.32 -14.20 -4.51
CA PRO A 77 -9.61 -14.31 -5.17
C PRO A 77 -9.72 -15.76 -5.64
N LEU A 78 -10.72 -16.48 -5.13
CA LEU A 78 -11.09 -17.80 -5.63
C LEU A 78 -11.72 -17.61 -7.03
N GLN A 79 -10.92 -17.30 -8.05
CA GLN A 79 -11.38 -17.18 -9.42
C GLN A 79 -10.55 -18.08 -10.35
N ALA A 80 -10.58 -19.37 -10.05
CA ALA A 80 -10.58 -20.37 -11.11
C ALA A 80 -12.04 -20.65 -11.49
N ALA A 81 -12.61 -19.83 -12.37
CA ALA A 81 -13.85 -20.21 -13.04
C ALA A 81 -13.49 -21.24 -14.12
N VAL A 82 -13.55 -22.53 -13.77
CA VAL A 82 -13.44 -23.62 -14.74
C VAL A 82 -14.79 -23.76 -15.44
N LEU A 83 -14.97 -23.07 -16.58
CA LEU A 83 -16.05 -23.38 -17.51
C LEU A 83 -15.63 -24.56 -18.41
N GLY A 84 -15.59 -25.76 -17.82
CA GLY A 84 -15.39 -27.00 -18.56
C GLY A 84 -13.92 -27.30 -18.94
N ARG A 85 -13.70 -27.80 -20.16
CA ARG A 85 -12.48 -28.54 -20.58
C ARG A 85 -11.36 -27.67 -21.20
N TYR A 86 -11.49 -26.34 -21.17
CA TYR A 86 -10.54 -25.42 -21.80
C TYR A 86 -9.69 -24.68 -20.74
N LEU A 87 -8.37 -24.88 -20.80
CA LEU A 87 -7.39 -24.03 -20.13
C LEU A 87 -7.19 -22.77 -20.97
N LEU A 88 -7.81 -21.65 -20.57
CA LEU A 88 -7.49 -20.35 -21.12
C LEU A 88 -6.24 -19.81 -20.41
N ILE A 89 -5.10 -19.88 -21.09
CA ILE A 89 -3.89 -19.14 -20.71
C ILE A 89 -4.17 -17.68 -21.09
N TYR A 90 -4.74 -16.90 -20.17
CA TYR A 90 -4.87 -15.47 -20.37
C TYR A 90 -3.45 -14.87 -20.42
N PRO A 91 -3.05 -14.14 -21.48
CA PRO A 91 -1.96 -13.20 -21.33
C PRO A 91 -2.46 -12.13 -20.36
N PHE A 92 -2.18 -12.34 -19.08
CA PHE A 92 -2.38 -11.38 -18.01
C PHE A 92 -1.67 -10.10 -18.48
N PRO A 93 -2.37 -9.00 -18.83
CA PRO A 93 -1.66 -7.75 -19.03
C PRO A 93 -0.99 -7.51 -17.69
N SER A 94 0.34 -7.41 -17.68
CA SER A 94 1.22 -7.03 -16.59
C SER A 94 0.50 -6.30 -15.44
N LEU A 95 -0.23 -7.06 -14.63
CA LEU A 95 -0.87 -6.65 -13.39
C LEU A 95 0.28 -6.80 -12.42
N GLU A 96 1.32 -5.99 -12.60
CA GLU A 96 2.30 -5.77 -11.56
C GLU A 96 1.47 -5.10 -10.47
N PRO A 97 1.12 -5.78 -9.37
CA PRO A 97 0.56 -5.08 -8.24
C PRO A 97 1.57 -3.99 -7.92
N THR A 98 1.13 -2.74 -7.85
CA THR A 98 2.00 -1.65 -7.44
C THR A 98 2.63 -2.07 -6.11
N GLU A 99 3.92 -2.42 -6.15
CA GLU A 99 4.56 -3.00 -4.98
C GLU A 99 4.59 -1.92 -3.89
N LEU A 100 4.21 -2.32 -2.68
CA LEU A 100 4.19 -1.44 -1.52
C LEU A 100 5.24 -1.94 -0.53
N ARG A 101 5.94 -1.01 0.12
CA ARG A 101 6.87 -1.34 1.21
C ARG A 101 6.82 -0.32 2.32
N LEU A 102 7.20 -0.77 3.52
CA LEU A 102 7.46 0.09 4.67
C LEU A 102 8.95 0.15 4.94
N VAL A 103 9.49 1.35 5.07
CA VAL A 103 10.93 1.57 5.27
C VAL A 103 11.21 2.39 6.53
N ASN A 104 12.42 2.26 7.07
CA ASN A 104 12.92 3.00 8.23
C ASN A 104 12.11 2.88 9.54
N GLY A 105 11.21 1.89 9.64
CA GLY A 105 10.53 1.61 10.89
C GLY A 105 11.24 0.56 11.75
N PRO A 106 10.78 0.38 13.00
CA PRO A 106 11.38 -0.55 13.95
C PRO A 106 11.14 -2.03 13.60
N ASN A 107 10.21 -2.34 12.70
CA ASN A 107 9.88 -3.69 12.25
C ASN A 107 9.21 -3.66 10.86
N ARG A 108 8.92 -4.82 10.27
CA ARG A 108 8.32 -4.93 8.93
C ARG A 108 6.91 -4.34 8.78
N CYS A 109 6.23 -4.03 9.87
CA CYS A 109 4.85 -3.54 9.93
C CYS A 109 4.76 -2.10 10.46
N ALA A 110 5.87 -1.37 10.41
CA ALA A 110 5.93 0.04 10.73
C ALA A 110 6.94 0.70 9.80
N GLY A 111 6.68 1.92 9.34
CA GLY A 111 7.62 2.67 8.52
C GLY A 111 6.97 3.74 7.66
N ARG A 112 7.82 4.46 6.91
CA ARG A 112 7.40 5.34 5.81
C ARG A 112 6.82 4.49 4.70
N VAL A 113 5.70 4.93 4.14
CA VAL A 113 5.02 4.23 3.04
C VAL A 113 5.68 4.61 1.73
N GLU A 114 6.11 3.60 0.96
CA GLU A 114 6.62 3.78 -0.39
C GLU A 114 5.94 2.83 -1.37
N VAL A 115 5.64 3.34 -2.57
CA VAL A 115 5.02 2.59 -3.66
C VAL A 115 5.95 2.52 -4.87
N LEU A 116 5.90 1.40 -5.59
CA LEU A 116 6.68 1.20 -6.81
C LEU A 116 5.84 1.58 -8.03
N HIS A 117 6.24 2.63 -8.71
CA HIS A 117 5.60 3.10 -9.94
C HIS A 117 6.65 3.31 -11.03
N HIS A 118 6.41 2.80 -12.24
CA HIS A 118 7.39 2.83 -13.34
C HIS A 118 8.81 2.36 -12.94
N GLN A 119 8.91 1.26 -12.18
CA GLN A 119 10.18 0.68 -11.69
C GLN A 119 10.98 1.60 -10.74
N GLN A 120 10.35 2.64 -10.20
CA GLN A 120 10.95 3.57 -9.26
C GLN A 120 10.13 3.66 -7.98
N TRP A 121 10.79 3.48 -6.85
CA TRP A 121 10.19 3.69 -5.54
C TRP A 121 9.98 5.18 -5.29
N GLY A 122 8.83 5.53 -4.70
CA GLY A 122 8.53 6.89 -4.27
C GLY A 122 7.67 6.89 -3.02
N SER A 123 7.65 8.01 -2.31
CA SER A 123 6.88 8.18 -1.08
C SER A 123 5.42 8.56 -1.37
N VAL A 124 4.61 8.56 -0.31
CA VAL A 124 3.21 9.00 -0.30
C VAL A 124 3.15 10.27 0.55
N CYS A 125 2.36 11.26 0.14
CA CYS A 125 2.15 12.47 0.94
C CYS A 125 1.18 12.24 2.11
N ASP A 126 1.38 12.93 3.23
CA ASP A 126 0.57 12.84 4.44
C ASP A 126 -0.66 13.77 4.46
N ASN A 127 -0.92 14.51 3.37
CA ASN A 127 -2.13 15.30 3.21
C ASN A 127 -3.36 14.38 3.30
N HIS A 128 -4.20 14.63 4.30
CA HIS A 128 -5.39 13.83 4.63
C HIS A 128 -5.14 12.34 4.89
N TRP A 129 -3.87 11.93 5.05
CA TRP A 129 -3.50 10.54 5.32
C TRP A 129 -4.06 10.05 6.66
N ASP A 130 -5.01 9.12 6.59
CA ASP A 130 -5.75 8.64 7.75
C ASP A 130 -5.71 7.10 7.92
N MET A 131 -6.51 6.57 8.84
CA MET A 131 -6.49 5.14 9.19
C MET A 131 -7.10 4.27 8.11
N GLU A 132 -8.01 4.82 7.30
CA GLU A 132 -8.68 4.16 6.21
C GLU A 132 -7.74 3.98 5.02
N ASP A 133 -6.76 4.89 4.86
CA ASP A 133 -5.70 4.81 3.85
C ASP A 133 -4.60 3.75 4.14
N ALA A 134 -4.54 3.25 5.38
CA ALA A 134 -3.38 2.55 5.96
C ALA A 134 -3.44 0.99 6.04
#